data_AF-A0A7S7AWH3-F1
#
_entry.id   AF-A0A7S7AWH3-F1
#
_cell.length_a   1.000
_cell.length_b   1.000
_cell.length_c   1.000
_cell.angle_alpha   90.00
_cell.angle_beta   90.00
_cell.angle_gamma   90.00
#
_symmetry.space_group_name_H-M   'P 1'
#
loop_
_entity.id
_entity.type
_entity.pdbx_description
1 polymer ?
#
loop_
_entity_poly.entity_id
_entity_poly.type
_entity_poly.pdbx_seq_one_letter_code
_entity_poly.pdbx_strand_id
1 'polypeptide(L)'
;MSKLQDKKDYKLENDRYYICALQALKQLFTETSCAWQKWIETDIKEYLSTGSVQHHLKAYGGMGSINDIWICKVNNHTINDEAEPWANELMEYLKCLSYGIAHMIKDEKKINVEKIFSVNYTRKILTGRQCKSCGFSEIRKRETDSYLASLLLPKMTEEAILENKTEELISACLVPDIPNLLEERERIIKLIKQSGIGFSASEKSCCKKCGGDTGIGYWKLDGNIFKPY
;
A
#
# COMPACT_ATOMS: atom_id res chain seq x y z
N MET A 1 36.63 -12.63 -21.08
CA MET A 1 35.71 -13.53 -20.35
C MET A 1 35.18 -12.81 -19.11
N SER A 2 34.06 -12.08 -19.21
CA SER A 2 33.46 -11.43 -18.02
C SER A 2 31.94 -11.15 -18.12
N LYS A 3 31.26 -11.43 -19.24
CA LYS A 3 29.81 -11.12 -19.38
C LYS A 3 28.83 -12.23 -18.96
N LEU A 4 29.31 -13.43 -18.65
CA LEU A 4 28.47 -14.59 -18.33
C LEU A 4 28.27 -14.80 -16.81
N GLN A 5 29.21 -14.32 -15.99
CA GLN A 5 29.13 -14.43 -14.53
C GLN A 5 28.04 -13.47 -13.99
N ASP A 6 28.01 -12.22 -14.48
CA ASP A 6 27.04 -11.21 -14.04
C ASP A 6 25.58 -11.56 -14.36
N LYS A 7 25.31 -12.23 -15.50
CA LYS A 7 23.93 -12.53 -15.95
C LYS A 7 23.16 -13.51 -15.07
N LYS A 8 23.87 -14.45 -14.46
CA LYS A 8 23.26 -15.51 -13.65
C LYS A 8 22.91 -15.02 -12.25
N ASP A 9 23.75 -14.14 -11.71
CA ASP A 9 23.65 -13.67 -10.33
C ASP A 9 22.49 -12.67 -10.15
N TYR A 10 22.28 -11.73 -11.07
CA TYR A 10 21.13 -10.83 -10.96
C TYR A 10 19.79 -11.50 -11.31
N LYS A 11 19.79 -12.60 -12.09
CA LYS A 11 18.55 -13.35 -12.34
C LYS A 11 18.02 -13.97 -11.05
N LEU A 12 18.91 -14.59 -10.27
CA LEU A 12 18.58 -15.15 -8.95
C LEU A 12 18.07 -14.07 -7.98
N GLU A 13 18.67 -12.89 -8.02
CA GLU A 13 18.25 -11.75 -7.21
C GLU A 13 16.87 -11.21 -7.64
N ASN A 14 16.61 -11.10 -8.95
CA ASN A 14 15.30 -10.74 -9.50
C ASN A 14 14.22 -11.75 -9.10
N ASP A 15 14.54 -13.04 -9.22
CA ASP A 15 13.66 -14.14 -8.87
C ASP A 15 13.24 -14.03 -7.40
N ARG A 16 14.21 -13.75 -6.50
CA ARG A 16 13.98 -13.63 -5.06
C ARG A 16 12.97 -12.52 -4.74
N TYR A 17 13.23 -11.28 -5.16
CA TYR A 17 12.36 -10.16 -4.77
C TYR A 17 10.97 -10.25 -5.38
N TYR A 18 10.89 -10.72 -6.63
CA TYR A 18 9.61 -10.94 -7.30
C TYR A 18 8.76 -11.97 -6.56
N ILE A 19 9.34 -13.14 -6.26
CA ILE A 19 8.65 -14.22 -5.57
C ILE A 19 8.27 -13.81 -4.15
N CYS A 20 9.16 -13.14 -3.39
CA CYS A 20 8.83 -12.65 -2.05
C CYS A 20 7.63 -11.69 -2.08
N ALA A 21 7.58 -10.73 -3.03
CA ALA A 21 6.47 -9.80 -3.14
C ALA A 21 5.14 -10.51 -3.50
N LEU A 22 5.16 -11.47 -4.42
CA LEU A 22 3.97 -12.27 -4.75
C LEU A 22 3.53 -13.18 -3.60
N GLN A 23 4.47 -13.79 -2.87
CA GLN A 23 4.14 -14.59 -1.70
C GLN A 23 3.49 -13.75 -0.61
N ALA A 24 4.01 -12.54 -0.36
CA ALA A 24 3.39 -11.59 0.57
C ALA A 24 1.98 -11.18 0.13
N LEU A 25 1.76 -10.87 -1.15
CA LEU A 25 0.41 -10.60 -1.69
C LEU A 25 -0.53 -11.78 -1.51
N LYS A 26 -0.06 -12.98 -1.85
CA LYS A 26 -0.83 -14.22 -1.68
C LYS A 26 -1.25 -14.40 -0.23
N GLN A 27 -0.32 -14.24 0.71
CA GLN A 27 -0.60 -14.40 2.13
C GLN A 27 -1.62 -13.36 2.59
N LEU A 28 -1.41 -12.07 2.28
CA LEU A 28 -2.38 -11.02 2.60
C LEU A 28 -3.78 -11.31 2.04
N PHE A 29 -3.87 -11.79 0.80
CA PHE A 29 -5.15 -12.19 0.19
C PHE A 29 -5.76 -13.43 0.84
N THR A 30 -4.94 -14.38 1.30
CA THR A 30 -5.41 -15.56 2.03
C THR A 30 -6.05 -15.15 3.35
N GLU A 31 -5.33 -14.37 4.16
CA GLU A 31 -5.76 -13.92 5.48
C GLU A 31 -7.02 -13.03 5.40
N THR A 32 -7.17 -12.29 4.32
CA THR A 32 -8.31 -11.39 4.11
C THR A 32 -9.46 -12.01 3.31
N SER A 33 -9.37 -13.31 2.98
CA SER A 33 -10.35 -14.03 2.15
C SER A 33 -10.58 -13.41 0.75
N CYS A 34 -9.55 -12.77 0.18
CA CYS A 34 -9.59 -12.17 -1.14
C CYS A 34 -9.43 -13.24 -2.24
N ALA A 35 -10.39 -13.31 -3.16
CA ALA A 35 -10.40 -14.32 -4.23
C ALA A 35 -9.20 -14.24 -5.19
N TRP A 36 -8.53 -13.09 -5.26
CA TRP A 36 -7.32 -12.88 -6.08
C TRP A 36 -6.12 -13.70 -5.62
N GLN A 37 -6.15 -14.32 -4.44
CA GLN A 37 -5.14 -15.28 -4.01
C GLN A 37 -4.84 -16.33 -5.10
N LYS A 38 -5.86 -16.88 -5.75
CA LYS A 38 -5.70 -17.92 -6.79
C LYS A 38 -4.97 -17.41 -8.04
N TRP A 39 -5.17 -16.13 -8.37
CA TRP A 39 -4.46 -15.49 -9.46
C TRP A 39 -2.97 -15.39 -9.15
N ILE A 40 -2.63 -14.90 -7.95
CA ILE A 40 -1.24 -14.79 -7.49
C ILE A 40 -0.57 -16.17 -7.38
N GLU A 41 -1.30 -17.21 -6.96
CA GLU A 41 -0.80 -18.59 -6.99
C GLU A 41 -0.43 -19.05 -8.40
N THR A 42 -1.19 -18.63 -9.41
CA THR A 42 -0.89 -18.93 -10.81
C THR A 42 0.34 -18.17 -11.28
N ASP A 43 0.46 -16.89 -10.91
CA ASP A 43 1.65 -16.07 -11.22
C ASP A 43 2.94 -16.71 -10.68
N ILE A 44 2.92 -17.15 -9.42
CA ILE A 44 4.06 -17.82 -8.78
C ILE A 44 4.40 -19.13 -9.52
N LYS A 45 3.39 -19.96 -9.83
CA LYS A 45 3.60 -21.25 -10.52
C LYS A 45 4.15 -21.06 -11.93
N GLU A 46 3.61 -20.11 -12.69
CA GLU A 46 4.09 -19.79 -14.05
C GLU A 46 5.54 -19.30 -14.01
N TYR A 47 5.86 -18.41 -13.06
CA TYR A 47 7.21 -17.90 -12.93
C TYR A 47 8.22 -19.00 -12.56
N LEU A 48 7.92 -19.82 -11.56
CA LEU A 48 8.82 -20.90 -11.13
C LEU A 48 9.02 -21.97 -12.20
N SER A 49 8.03 -22.18 -13.08
CA SER A 49 8.11 -23.19 -14.13
C SER A 49 8.77 -22.69 -15.42
N THR A 50 8.56 -21.43 -15.80
CA THR A 50 8.96 -20.91 -17.12
C THR A 50 9.80 -19.64 -17.07
N GLY A 51 9.87 -18.97 -15.92
CA GLY A 51 10.41 -17.62 -15.78
C GLY A 51 9.52 -16.53 -16.39
N SER A 52 8.29 -16.86 -16.82
CA SER A 52 7.36 -15.89 -17.42
C SER A 52 6.65 -15.07 -16.36
N VAL A 53 6.51 -13.77 -16.66
CA VAL A 53 5.73 -12.79 -15.89
C VAL A 53 4.47 -12.32 -16.64
N GLN A 54 4.15 -12.95 -17.77
CA GLN A 54 3.09 -12.48 -18.67
C GLN A 54 1.69 -12.58 -18.05
N HIS A 55 1.39 -13.67 -17.34
CA HIS A 55 0.12 -13.80 -16.63
C HIS A 55 -0.05 -12.73 -15.52
N HIS A 56 1.02 -12.47 -14.76
CA HIS A 56 1.00 -11.42 -13.74
C HIS A 56 0.78 -10.03 -14.34
N LEU A 57 1.45 -9.69 -15.43
CA LEU A 57 1.27 -8.38 -16.08
C LEU A 57 -0.14 -8.18 -16.65
N LYS A 58 -0.86 -9.25 -17.01
CA LYS A 58 -2.28 -9.19 -17.42
C LYS A 58 -3.24 -8.90 -16.26
N ALA A 59 -2.79 -9.04 -15.01
CA ALA A 59 -3.59 -8.69 -13.84
C ALA A 59 -3.87 -7.18 -13.76
N TYR A 60 -3.08 -6.35 -14.45
CA TYR A 60 -3.12 -4.89 -14.36
C TYR A 60 -3.81 -4.27 -15.57
N GLY A 61 -4.73 -3.35 -15.29
CA GLY A 61 -5.44 -2.58 -16.30
C GLY A 61 -6.76 -3.23 -16.74
N GLY A 62 -7.76 -2.39 -17.04
CA GLY A 62 -9.12 -2.84 -17.35
C GLY A 62 -10.02 -2.95 -16.13
N MET A 63 -11.31 -3.13 -16.39
CA MET A 63 -12.34 -3.30 -15.36
C MET A 63 -12.23 -4.69 -14.72
N GLY A 64 -12.27 -4.75 -13.40
CA GLY A 64 -12.12 -5.97 -12.62
C GLY A 64 -10.67 -6.43 -12.54
N SER A 65 -9.70 -5.52 -12.66
CA SER A 65 -8.27 -5.82 -12.56
C SER A 65 -7.81 -5.85 -11.10
N ILE A 66 -6.57 -6.28 -10.84
CA ILE A 66 -5.99 -6.28 -9.48
C ILE A 66 -5.93 -4.87 -8.86
N ASN A 67 -5.97 -3.83 -9.71
CA ASN A 67 -6.02 -2.44 -9.29
C ASN A 67 -7.37 -2.03 -8.70
N ASP A 68 -8.45 -2.77 -9.02
CA ASP A 68 -9.80 -2.46 -8.52
C ASP A 68 -10.08 -3.11 -7.15
N ILE A 69 -9.13 -3.91 -6.64
CA ILE A 69 -9.25 -4.53 -5.33
C ILE A 69 -9.13 -3.46 -4.25
N TRP A 70 -10.13 -3.43 -3.38
CA TRP A 70 -10.10 -2.74 -2.11
C TRP A 70 -10.51 -3.71 -1.02
N ILE A 71 -9.60 -3.97 -0.06
CA ILE A 71 -9.83 -4.87 1.06
C ILE A 71 -10.74 -4.16 2.05
N CYS A 72 -12.01 -4.56 2.15
CA CYS A 72 -12.94 -4.04 3.16
C CYS A 72 -14.08 -5.03 3.43
N LYS A 73 -14.77 -4.85 4.56
CA LYS A 73 -15.92 -5.68 4.95
C LYS A 73 -17.05 -5.67 3.92
N VAL A 74 -17.33 -4.50 3.31
CA VAL A 74 -18.39 -4.34 2.29
C VAL A 74 -18.11 -5.17 1.04
N ASN A 75 -16.82 -5.42 0.75
CA ASN A 75 -16.38 -6.28 -0.34
C ASN A 75 -16.27 -7.76 0.09
N ASN A 76 -16.88 -8.14 1.22
CA ASN A 76 -16.84 -9.49 1.81
C ASN A 76 -15.44 -9.98 2.23
N HIS A 77 -14.53 -9.07 2.58
CA HIS A 77 -13.20 -9.44 3.05
C HIS A 77 -13.20 -9.56 4.58
N THR A 78 -12.42 -10.52 5.10
CA THR A 78 -12.22 -10.71 6.53
C THR A 78 -11.17 -9.72 7.01
N ILE A 79 -11.60 -8.53 7.45
CA ILE A 79 -10.73 -7.48 7.95
C ILE A 79 -11.45 -6.65 9.00
N ASN A 80 -10.73 -6.14 10.01
CA ASN A 80 -11.27 -5.20 10.99
C ASN A 80 -11.00 -3.74 10.56
N ASP A 81 -11.73 -2.78 11.14
CA ASP A 81 -11.69 -1.38 10.68
C ASP A 81 -10.35 -0.70 11.02
N GLU A 82 -9.61 -1.20 12.02
CA GLU A 82 -8.30 -0.67 12.38
C GLU A 82 -7.20 -1.16 11.43
N ALA A 83 -7.31 -2.38 10.94
CA ALA A 83 -6.37 -3.03 10.03
C ALA A 83 -6.60 -2.65 8.57
N GLU A 84 -7.82 -2.27 8.19
CA GLU A 84 -8.19 -1.97 6.82
C GLU A 84 -7.24 -0.96 6.12
N PRO A 85 -6.84 0.17 6.75
CA PRO A 85 -5.88 1.10 6.16
C PRO A 85 -4.50 0.48 5.88
N TRP A 86 -3.98 -0.30 6.83
CA TRP A 86 -2.66 -0.92 6.75
C TRP A 86 -2.62 -2.02 5.69
N ALA A 87 -3.65 -2.86 5.67
CA ALA A 87 -3.78 -3.93 4.68
C ALA A 87 -3.85 -3.36 3.26
N ASN A 88 -4.64 -2.30 3.02
CA ASN A 88 -4.76 -1.71 1.69
C ASN A 88 -3.47 -1.01 1.22
N GLU A 89 -2.79 -0.28 2.09
CA GLU A 89 -1.51 0.36 1.75
C GLU A 89 -0.40 -0.67 1.51
N LEU A 90 -0.33 -1.74 2.32
CA LEU A 90 0.60 -2.85 2.11
C LEU A 90 0.31 -3.55 0.77
N MET A 91 -0.96 -3.86 0.50
CA MET A 91 -1.40 -4.46 -0.76
C MET A 91 -0.96 -3.60 -1.96
N GLU A 92 -1.21 -2.28 -1.91
CA GLU A 92 -0.86 -1.38 -3.01
C GLU A 92 0.65 -1.28 -3.23
N TYR A 93 1.43 -1.23 -2.16
CA TYR A 93 2.88 -1.25 -2.25
C TYR A 93 3.41 -2.54 -2.87
N LEU A 94 2.91 -3.70 -2.44
CA LEU A 94 3.31 -4.99 -2.98
C LEU A 94 2.89 -5.18 -4.45
N LYS A 95 1.72 -4.67 -4.85
CA LYS A 95 1.29 -4.63 -6.26
C LYS A 95 2.28 -3.83 -7.09
N CYS A 96 2.58 -2.59 -6.68
CA CYS A 96 3.51 -1.72 -7.38
C CYS A 96 4.92 -2.32 -7.47
N LEU A 97 5.41 -2.90 -6.37
CA LEU A 97 6.70 -3.55 -6.29
C LEU A 97 6.80 -4.73 -7.26
N SER A 98 5.86 -5.68 -7.17
CA SER A 98 5.84 -6.86 -8.02
C SER A 98 5.65 -6.52 -9.49
N TYR A 99 4.82 -5.51 -9.81
CA TYR A 99 4.63 -4.99 -11.17
C TYR A 99 5.91 -4.39 -11.74
N GLY A 100 6.58 -3.53 -10.95
CA GLY A 100 7.85 -2.91 -11.35
C GLY A 100 8.94 -3.95 -11.63
N ILE A 101 9.07 -4.95 -10.76
CA ILE A 101 10.01 -6.07 -10.94
C ILE A 101 9.66 -6.89 -12.18
N ALA A 102 8.37 -7.21 -12.38
CA ALA A 102 7.92 -7.97 -13.55
C ALA A 102 8.30 -7.29 -14.87
N HIS A 103 8.17 -5.97 -14.99
CA HIS A 103 8.64 -5.24 -16.18
C HIS A 103 10.16 -5.31 -16.36
N MET A 104 10.93 -5.23 -15.26
CA MET A 104 12.38 -5.39 -15.35
C MET A 104 12.77 -6.80 -15.82
N ILE A 105 12.09 -7.84 -15.34
CA ILE A 105 12.30 -9.21 -15.79
C ILE A 105 11.96 -9.35 -17.28
N LYS A 106 10.80 -8.85 -17.71
CA LYS A 106 10.36 -8.87 -19.10
C LYS A 106 11.35 -8.19 -20.04
N ASP A 107 11.95 -7.08 -19.60
CA ASP A 107 12.93 -6.30 -20.36
C ASP A 107 14.39 -6.82 -20.19
N GLU A 108 14.59 -7.94 -19.48
CA GLU A 108 15.91 -8.50 -19.13
C GLU A 108 16.86 -7.50 -18.43
N LYS A 109 16.31 -6.61 -17.61
CA LYS A 109 17.06 -5.59 -16.87
C LYS A 109 17.51 -6.11 -15.51
N LYS A 110 18.73 -5.72 -15.11
CA LYS A 110 19.21 -5.91 -13.74
C LYS A 110 18.37 -5.06 -12.79
N ILE A 111 17.90 -5.65 -11.69
CA ILE A 111 17.27 -4.90 -10.60
C ILE A 111 18.33 -4.06 -9.88
N ASN A 112 18.00 -2.79 -9.65
CA ASN A 112 18.66 -1.99 -8.64
C ASN A 112 17.71 -1.91 -7.44
N VAL A 113 18.05 -2.65 -6.38
CA VAL A 113 17.24 -2.78 -5.16
C VAL A 113 16.98 -1.42 -4.52
N GLU A 114 18.01 -0.59 -4.39
CA GLU A 114 17.88 0.78 -3.88
C GLU A 114 16.91 1.58 -4.74
N LYS A 115 17.01 1.45 -6.08
CA LYS A 115 16.09 2.15 -6.98
C LYS A 115 14.67 1.66 -6.80
N ILE A 116 14.45 0.35 -6.72
CA ILE A 116 13.12 -0.25 -6.58
C ILE A 116 12.42 0.23 -5.32
N PHE A 117 13.10 0.23 -4.18
CA PHE A 117 12.53 0.68 -2.91
C PHE A 117 12.53 2.20 -2.75
N SER A 118 13.43 2.92 -3.44
CA SER A 118 13.42 4.39 -3.47
C SER A 118 12.24 4.97 -4.25
N VAL A 119 11.62 4.19 -5.16
CA VAL A 119 10.38 4.61 -5.79
C VAL A 119 9.29 4.57 -4.73
N ASN A 120 8.94 5.74 -4.22
CA ASN A 120 7.85 5.87 -3.27
C ASN A 120 6.51 5.67 -4.02
N TYR A 121 6.07 4.41 -4.09
CA TYR A 121 4.83 4.02 -4.79
C TYR A 121 3.58 4.51 -4.05
N THR A 122 3.67 4.79 -2.75
CA THR A 122 2.56 5.29 -1.95
C THR A 122 2.45 6.81 -2.01
N ARG A 123 1.22 7.30 -2.13
CA ARG A 123 0.95 8.73 -2.10
C ARG A 123 0.98 9.20 -0.65
N LYS A 124 1.98 10.01 -0.30
CA LYS A 124 2.07 10.74 0.98
C LYS A 124 1.08 11.91 1.02
N ILE A 125 -0.20 11.61 0.78
CA ILE A 125 -1.30 12.55 0.68
C ILE A 125 -2.29 12.19 1.76
N LEU A 126 -2.54 13.13 2.65
CA LEU A 126 -3.63 13.01 3.61
C LEU A 126 -4.94 13.20 2.86
N THR A 127 -5.84 12.23 2.97
CA THR A 127 -7.18 12.34 2.40
C THR A 127 -8.20 12.53 3.51
N GLY A 128 -9.38 13.04 3.15
CA GLY A 128 -10.44 13.23 4.11
C GLY A 128 -11.61 13.93 3.48
N ARG A 129 -12.45 14.56 4.30
CA ARG A 129 -13.68 15.20 3.85
C ARG A 129 -13.54 16.69 3.78
N GLN A 130 -14.04 17.27 2.71
CA GLN A 130 -14.14 18.72 2.55
C GLN A 130 -15.58 19.09 2.20
N CYS A 131 -16.17 20.00 2.99
CA CYS A 131 -17.50 20.51 2.73
C CYS A 131 -17.50 21.39 1.49
N LYS A 132 -18.40 21.10 0.55
CA LYS A 132 -18.55 21.87 -0.70
C LYS A 132 -19.16 23.25 -0.47
N SER A 133 -19.95 23.42 0.60
CA SER A 133 -20.66 24.67 0.89
C SER A 133 -19.85 25.67 1.72
N CYS A 134 -19.12 25.20 2.74
CA CYS A 134 -18.42 26.08 3.68
C CYS A 134 -16.90 25.86 3.78
N GLY A 135 -16.34 24.97 2.97
CA GLY A 135 -14.90 24.66 2.95
C GLY A 135 -14.38 23.92 4.19
N PHE A 136 -15.24 23.66 5.18
CA PHE A 136 -14.86 22.96 6.39
C PHE A 136 -14.26 21.58 6.07
N SER A 137 -13.06 21.32 6.58
CA SER A 137 -12.29 20.12 6.30
C SER A 137 -12.20 19.26 7.55
N GLU A 138 -12.30 17.94 7.37
CA GLU A 138 -12.30 16.97 8.46
C GLU A 138 -11.57 15.68 8.07
N ILE A 139 -10.74 15.20 9.00
CA ILE A 139 -10.02 13.93 8.93
C ILE A 139 -10.51 13.03 10.07
N ARG A 140 -10.54 11.72 9.85
CA ARG A 140 -10.86 10.73 10.88
C ARG A 140 -9.65 9.85 11.17
N LYS A 141 -9.82 8.97 12.15
CA LYS A 141 -8.80 7.97 12.51
C LYS A 141 -8.39 7.14 11.29
N ARG A 142 -9.36 6.63 10.51
CA ARG A 142 -9.11 5.80 9.32
C ARG A 142 -8.19 6.49 8.31
N GLU A 143 -8.46 7.75 7.94
CA GLU A 143 -7.61 8.45 6.98
C GLU A 143 -6.24 8.85 7.57
N THR A 144 -6.17 9.06 8.89
CA THR A 144 -4.89 9.24 9.59
C THR A 144 -4.05 7.98 9.53
N ASP A 145 -4.65 6.81 9.76
CA ASP A 145 -3.99 5.52 9.68
C ASP A 145 -3.57 5.19 8.23
N SER A 146 -4.38 5.49 7.22
CA SER A 146 -3.97 5.37 5.80
C SER A 146 -2.76 6.25 5.50
N TYR A 147 -2.75 7.50 5.97
CA TYR A 147 -1.61 8.39 5.78
C TYR A 147 -0.35 7.86 6.48
N LEU A 148 -0.46 7.38 7.72
CA LEU A 148 0.66 6.79 8.45
C LEU A 148 1.19 5.53 7.76
N ALA A 149 0.30 4.64 7.34
CA ALA A 149 0.66 3.44 6.59
C ALA A 149 1.43 3.80 5.31
N SER A 150 1.01 4.84 4.58
CA SER A 150 1.72 5.35 3.39
C SER A 150 3.13 5.87 3.69
N LEU A 151 3.40 6.32 4.94
CA LEU A 151 4.71 6.81 5.37
C LEU A 151 5.63 5.69 5.88
N LEU A 152 5.08 4.74 6.62
CA LEU A 152 5.85 3.74 7.37
C LEU A 152 6.07 2.46 6.57
N LEU A 153 5.05 1.98 5.86
CA LEU A 153 5.10 0.69 5.17
C LEU A 153 6.16 0.58 4.08
N PRO A 154 6.53 1.62 3.31
CA PRO A 154 7.57 1.48 2.31
C PRO A 154 8.89 0.93 2.88
N LYS A 155 9.36 1.52 3.99
CA LYS A 155 10.58 1.09 4.68
C LYS A 155 10.40 -0.26 5.37
N MET A 156 9.29 -0.46 6.07
CA MET A 156 9.01 -1.73 6.75
C MET A 156 8.92 -2.90 5.76
N THR A 157 8.35 -2.66 4.58
CA THR A 157 8.24 -3.68 3.53
C THR A 157 9.59 -3.99 2.89
N GLU A 158 10.42 -2.97 2.66
CA GLU A 158 11.81 -3.15 2.23
C GLU A 158 12.58 -4.04 3.22
N GLU A 159 12.59 -3.69 4.52
CA GLU A 159 13.25 -4.45 5.57
C GLU A 159 12.72 -5.89 5.63
N ALA A 160 11.39 -6.06 5.62
CA ALA A 160 10.76 -7.38 5.64
C ALA A 160 11.12 -8.25 4.44
N ILE A 161 11.22 -7.68 3.23
CA ILE A 161 11.59 -8.43 2.03
C ILE A 161 13.09 -8.80 2.06
N LEU A 162 13.95 -7.88 2.46
CA LEU A 162 15.40 -8.12 2.56
C LEU A 162 15.72 -9.19 3.62
N GLU A 163 15.00 -9.19 4.74
CA GLU A 163 15.17 -10.11 5.85
C GLU A 163 14.32 -11.38 5.76
N ASN A 164 13.47 -11.52 4.73
CA ASN A 164 12.53 -12.63 4.58
C ASN A 164 11.56 -12.77 5.77
N LYS A 165 11.02 -11.64 6.23
CA LYS A 165 10.08 -11.49 7.35
C LYS A 165 8.73 -10.89 6.94
N THR A 166 8.27 -11.21 5.73
CA THR A 166 7.02 -10.66 5.19
C THR A 166 5.78 -11.14 5.95
N GLU A 167 5.83 -12.33 6.54
CA GLU A 167 4.75 -12.90 7.34
C GLU A 167 4.54 -12.10 8.63
N GLU A 168 5.62 -11.72 9.31
CA GLU A 168 5.58 -10.87 10.50
C GLU A 168 5.03 -9.48 10.18
N LEU A 169 5.45 -8.89 9.05
CA LEU A 169 4.92 -7.60 8.59
C LEU A 169 3.41 -7.68 8.30
N ILE A 170 2.96 -8.73 7.62
CA ILE A 170 1.53 -8.92 7.32
C ILE A 170 0.74 -9.06 8.63
N SER A 171 1.24 -9.86 9.57
CA SER A 171 0.62 -10.03 10.89
C SER A 171 0.50 -8.71 11.63
N ALA A 172 1.57 -7.90 11.63
CA ALA A 172 1.59 -6.57 12.24
C ALA A 172 0.66 -5.56 11.53
N CYS A 173 0.31 -5.77 10.26
CA CYS A 173 -0.68 -4.93 9.56
C CYS A 173 -2.12 -5.39 9.81
N LEU A 174 -2.37 -6.70 9.94
CA LEU A 174 -3.70 -7.27 10.18
C LEU A 174 -4.16 -7.12 11.63
N VAL A 175 -3.20 -7.05 12.55
CA VAL A 175 -3.40 -6.61 13.93
C VAL A 175 -2.40 -5.47 14.14
N PRO A 176 -2.79 -4.19 13.93
CA PRO A 176 -1.90 -3.04 13.90
C PRO A 176 -1.00 -2.90 15.15
N ASP A 177 0.12 -3.62 15.13
CA ASP A 177 1.18 -3.64 16.14
C ASP A 177 2.44 -3.04 15.49
N ILE A 178 2.30 -1.77 15.13
CA ILE A 178 3.34 -1.01 14.43
C ILE A 178 4.14 -0.24 15.48
N PRO A 179 5.48 -0.32 15.48
CA PRO A 179 6.31 0.39 16.45
C PRO A 179 5.98 1.90 16.49
N ASN A 180 5.79 2.42 17.71
CA ASN A 180 5.47 3.83 17.99
C ASN A 180 4.18 4.36 17.33
N LEU A 181 3.25 3.49 16.92
CA LEU A 181 2.03 3.89 16.21
C LEU A 181 1.19 4.91 16.98
N LEU A 182 1.05 4.75 18.30
CA LEU A 182 0.27 5.68 19.12
C LEU A 182 0.87 7.09 19.11
N GLU A 183 2.19 7.19 19.31
CA GLU A 183 2.91 8.47 19.31
C GLU A 183 2.85 9.15 17.94
N GLU A 184 3.06 8.38 16.86
CA GLU A 184 2.96 8.90 15.50
C GLU A 184 1.54 9.36 15.14
N ARG A 185 0.52 8.63 15.59
CA ARG A 185 -0.88 9.03 15.41
C ARG A 185 -1.18 10.34 16.14
N GLU A 186 -0.74 10.48 17.39
CA GLU A 186 -0.89 11.73 18.14
C GLU A 186 -0.16 12.90 17.45
N ARG A 187 1.06 12.66 16.95
CA ARG A 187 1.84 13.64 16.19
C ARG A 187 1.10 14.11 14.95
N ILE A 188 0.58 13.20 14.13
CA ILE A 188 -0.17 13.56 12.91
C ILE A 188 -1.48 14.28 13.26
N ILE A 189 -2.23 13.84 14.27
CA ILE A 189 -3.45 14.53 14.71
C ILE A 189 -3.14 15.97 15.15
N LYS A 190 -2.01 16.19 15.83
CA LYS A 190 -1.55 17.54 16.20
C LYS A 190 -1.29 18.40 14.97
N LEU A 191 -0.58 17.87 13.96
CA LEU A 191 -0.33 18.57 12.70
C LEU A 191 -1.62 18.88 11.94
N ILE A 192 -2.58 17.94 11.87
CA ILE A 192 -3.91 18.14 11.27
C ILE A 192 -4.61 19.34 11.91
N LYS A 193 -4.68 19.37 13.25
CA LYS A 193 -5.33 20.46 14.00
C LYS A 193 -4.61 21.79 13.81
N GLN A 194 -3.28 21.80 13.84
CA GLN A 194 -2.46 23.01 13.58
C GLN A 194 -2.68 23.58 12.18
N SER A 195 -3.06 22.72 11.23
CA SER A 195 -3.36 23.10 9.85
C SER A 195 -4.78 23.65 9.67
N GLY A 196 -5.54 23.84 10.76
CA GLY A 196 -6.92 24.30 10.73
C GLY A 196 -7.91 23.24 10.24
N ILE A 197 -7.50 21.97 10.16
CA ILE A 197 -8.35 20.87 9.72
C ILE A 197 -8.98 20.21 10.96
N GLY A 198 -10.28 19.94 10.90
CA GLY A 198 -11.00 19.26 11.96
C GLY A 198 -10.58 17.80 12.09
N PHE A 199 -10.62 17.26 13.30
CA PHE A 199 -10.50 15.83 13.56
C PHE A 199 -11.79 15.32 14.22
N SER A 200 -12.29 14.17 13.79
CA SER A 200 -13.55 13.62 14.29
C SER A 200 -13.56 12.10 14.36
N ALA A 201 -14.25 11.58 15.37
CA ALA A 201 -14.60 10.17 15.49
C ALA A 201 -15.97 9.84 14.86
N SER A 202 -16.73 10.86 14.42
CA SER A 202 -18.09 10.65 13.90
C SER A 202 -18.10 10.24 12.43
N GLU A 203 -18.91 9.24 12.09
CA GLU A 203 -19.03 8.73 10.72
C GLU A 203 -20.02 9.48 9.83
N LYS A 204 -20.80 10.44 10.37
CA LYS A 204 -21.85 11.18 9.65
C LYS A 204 -21.40 11.65 8.26
N SER A 205 -22.23 11.45 7.24
CA SER A 205 -21.94 11.81 5.84
C SER A 205 -21.87 13.32 5.61
N CYS A 206 -22.76 14.10 6.23
CA CYS A 206 -22.86 15.54 6.02
C CYS A 206 -21.84 16.37 6.80
N CYS A 207 -21.59 17.61 6.35
CA CYS A 207 -20.71 18.55 7.03
C CYS A 207 -21.23 18.85 8.45
N LYS A 208 -20.40 18.63 9.47
CA LYS A 208 -20.78 18.95 10.86
C LYS A 208 -20.97 20.44 11.15
N LYS A 209 -20.41 21.34 10.32
CA LYS A 209 -20.48 22.79 10.53
C LYS A 209 -21.75 23.41 9.96
N CYS A 210 -22.17 23.01 8.76
CA CYS A 210 -23.31 23.63 8.08
C CYS A 210 -24.36 22.63 7.54
N GLY A 211 -24.17 21.32 7.73
CA GLY A 211 -25.08 20.29 7.22
C GLY A 211 -24.97 20.01 5.72
N GLY A 212 -24.19 20.78 4.97
CA GLY A 212 -24.03 20.61 3.52
C GLY A 212 -23.21 19.38 3.10
N ASP A 213 -23.22 19.10 1.80
CA ASP A 213 -22.53 17.94 1.21
C ASP A 213 -21.01 18.02 1.37
N THR A 214 -20.38 16.84 1.49
CA THR A 214 -18.93 16.70 1.53
C THR A 214 -18.41 15.96 0.30
N GLY A 215 -17.26 16.39 -0.20
CA GLY A 215 -16.44 15.64 -1.15
C GLY A 215 -15.16 15.12 -0.50
N ILE A 216 -14.30 14.48 -1.31
CA ILE A 216 -12.96 14.09 -0.89
C ILE A 216 -12.05 15.32 -1.02
N GLY A 217 -11.33 15.64 0.06
CA GLY A 217 -10.24 16.60 0.06
C GLY A 217 -8.89 15.91 0.13
N TYR A 218 -7.86 16.60 -0.37
CA TYR A 218 -6.48 16.11 -0.44
C TYR A 218 -5.56 17.16 0.15
N TRP A 219 -4.63 16.73 1.00
CA TRP A 219 -3.63 17.61 1.59
C TRP A 219 -2.24 16.97 1.57
N LYS A 220 -1.22 17.80 1.36
CA LYS A 220 0.19 17.42 1.51
C LYS A 220 0.82 18.17 2.67
N LEU A 221 1.68 17.48 3.40
CA LEU A 221 2.47 18.10 4.46
C LEU A 221 3.56 18.99 3.85
N ASP A 222 3.55 20.27 4.21
CA ASP A 222 4.54 21.27 3.83
C ASP A 222 5.07 21.93 5.11
N GLY A 223 6.31 21.60 5.47
CA GLY A 223 6.87 21.90 6.78
C GLY A 223 6.05 21.20 7.88
N ASN A 224 5.43 22.01 8.74
CA ASN A 224 4.62 21.53 9.87
C ASN A 224 3.10 21.75 9.68
N ILE A 225 2.66 22.00 8.44
CA ILE A 225 1.24 22.20 8.12
C ILE A 225 0.82 21.42 6.87
N PHE A 226 -0.39 20.88 6.90
CA PHE A 226 -1.06 20.28 5.76
C PHE A 226 -1.69 21.37 4.91
N LYS A 227 -1.30 21.43 3.63
CA LYS A 227 -1.84 22.35 2.63
C LYS A 227 -2.68 21.57 1.61
N PRO A 228 -3.78 22.15 1.09
CA PRO A 228 -4.52 21.54 0.00
C PRO A 228 -3.61 21.18 -1.18
N TYR A 229 -3.82 19.99 -1.75
CA TYR A 229 -3.08 19.45 -2.90
C TYR A 229 -3.92 19.48 -4.17
#